data_AF-A0A542Q2Z4-F1
#
_entry.id   AF-A0A542Q2Z4-F1
#
_cell.length_a   1.000
_cell.length_b   1.000
_cell.length_c   1.000
_cell.angle_alpha   90.00
_cell.angle_beta   90.00
_cell.angle_gamma   90.00
#
_symmetry.space_group_name_H-M   'P 1'
#
loop_
_entity.id
_entity.type
_entity.pdbx_description
1 polymer ?
#
loop_
_entity_poly.entity_id
_entity_poly.type
_entity_poly.pdbx_seq_one_letter_code
_entity_poly.pdbx_strand_id
1 'polypeptide(L)'
;MWLAGVRHVALDQHCLRSFGQPDRPRVDVRRRHQTLELPEHNPPLAWYLCALPNPWKWSENSHLAFEGAPGAQWEGPALVPGLHVNLNNARPITGWGEHSIPEHEPRRNSVRFRTCRNWQFAWWLRTERDAPDAPPEYVPPTRPGEGEQMSLL
;
A
#
# COMPACT_ATOMS: atom_id res chain seq x y z
N MET A 1 -6.24 0.36 -10.53
CA MET A 1 -6.62 -0.15 -9.19
C MET A 1 -5.86 -1.43 -8.90
N TRP A 2 -5.45 -1.64 -7.64
CA TRP A 2 -4.82 -2.87 -7.17
C TRP A 2 -5.14 -3.09 -5.68
N LEU A 3 -5.03 -4.34 -5.23
CA LEU A 3 -5.20 -4.77 -3.84
C LEU A 3 -3.91 -5.47 -3.37
N ALA A 4 -3.47 -5.19 -2.14
CA ALA A 4 -2.27 -5.75 -1.55
C ALA A 4 -2.57 -6.35 -0.17
N GLY A 5 -2.16 -7.60 0.07
CA GLY A 5 -2.12 -8.20 1.40
C GLY A 5 -0.75 -7.96 2.02
N VAL A 6 -0.67 -7.08 3.00
CA VAL A 6 0.59 -6.61 3.57
C VAL A 6 1.06 -7.58 4.67
N ARG A 7 2.25 -8.16 4.49
CA ARG A 7 2.89 -9.05 5.47
C ARG A 7 4.13 -8.44 6.11
N HIS A 8 4.79 -7.55 5.37
CA HIS A 8 6.02 -6.88 5.76
C HIS A 8 5.97 -5.43 5.29
N VAL A 9 6.92 -4.63 5.76
CA VAL A 9 7.12 -3.26 5.30
C VAL A 9 8.56 -3.04 4.85
N ALA A 10 8.74 -2.21 3.83
CA ALA A 10 10.05 -1.75 3.36
C ALA A 10 10.08 -0.21 3.45
N LEU A 11 10.46 0.33 4.60
CA LEU A 11 10.30 1.75 4.92
C LEU A 11 11.31 2.66 4.21
N ASP A 12 12.32 2.07 3.58
CA ASP A 12 13.21 2.74 2.63
C ASP A 12 12.58 2.94 1.24
N GLN A 13 11.46 2.26 0.97
CA GLN A 13 10.67 2.36 -0.25
C GLN A 13 9.35 3.11 -0.03
N HIS A 14 8.71 3.54 -1.13
CA HIS A 14 7.40 4.19 -1.12
C HIS A 14 6.49 3.57 -2.20
N CYS A 15 5.25 4.06 -2.30
CA CYS A 15 4.19 3.49 -3.14
C CYS A 15 3.98 1.99 -2.80
N LEU A 16 3.69 1.14 -3.79
CA LEU A 16 3.44 -0.28 -3.53
C LEU A 16 4.66 -1.00 -2.91
N ARG A 17 5.88 -0.54 -3.21
CA ARG A 17 7.12 -1.15 -2.71
C ARG A 17 7.28 -0.97 -1.20
N SER A 18 6.60 -0.02 -0.55
CA SER A 18 6.62 0.10 0.91
C SER A 18 6.00 -1.09 1.64
N PHE A 19 5.29 -1.97 0.93
CA PHE A 19 4.72 -3.21 1.45
C PHE A 19 5.61 -4.45 1.17
N GLY A 20 6.85 -4.24 0.70
CA GLY A 20 7.81 -5.30 0.40
C GLY A 20 7.31 -6.23 -0.70
N GLN A 21 7.03 -7.49 -0.33
CA GLN A 21 6.44 -8.51 -1.20
C GLN A 21 5.01 -8.83 -0.73
N PRO A 22 4.03 -7.95 -0.98
CA PRO A 22 2.67 -8.19 -0.55
C PRO A 22 2.00 -9.30 -1.37
N ASP A 23 0.97 -9.92 -0.81
CA ASP A 23 0.04 -10.76 -1.57
C ASP A 23 -0.68 -9.87 -2.59
N ARG A 24 -0.86 -10.34 -3.83
CA ARG A 24 -1.45 -9.53 -4.92
C ARG A 24 -2.61 -10.25 -5.60
N PRO A 25 -3.80 -10.29 -4.96
CA PRO A 25 -5.01 -10.78 -5.62
C PRO A 25 -5.26 -10.03 -6.91
N ARG A 26 -5.74 -10.76 -7.92
CA ARG A 26 -6.05 -10.16 -9.21
C ARG A 26 -7.31 -9.30 -9.11
N VAL A 27 -7.16 -8.01 -9.40
CA VAL A 27 -8.26 -7.06 -9.55
C VAL A 27 -8.48 -6.77 -11.03
N ASP A 28 -9.70 -6.91 -11.52
CA ASP A 28 -10.05 -6.59 -12.90
C ASP A 28 -10.41 -5.10 -13.02
N VAL A 29 -9.45 -4.29 -13.47
CA VAL A 29 -9.62 -2.83 -13.58
C VAL A 29 -10.66 -2.41 -14.63
N ARG A 30 -11.14 -3.34 -15.48
CA ARG A 30 -12.16 -3.06 -16.50
C ARG A 30 -13.58 -3.30 -15.99
N ARG A 31 -13.74 -4.00 -14.86
CA ARG A 31 -15.05 -4.27 -14.27
C ARG A 31 -15.47 -3.16 -13.33
N ARG A 32 -16.71 -2.68 -13.55
CA ARG A 32 -17.35 -1.68 -12.68
C ARG A 32 -17.71 -2.25 -11.31
N HIS A 33 -18.13 -3.52 -11.25
CA HIS A 33 -18.43 -4.24 -10.01
C HIS A 33 -17.70 -5.57 -10.01
N GLN A 34 -17.09 -5.94 -8.88
CA GLN A 34 -16.42 -7.22 -8.71
C GLN A 34 -16.36 -7.58 -7.23
N THR A 35 -16.48 -8.88 -6.95
CA THR A 35 -16.28 -9.47 -5.63
C THR A 35 -14.98 -10.24 -5.64
N LEU A 36 -14.18 -10.10 -4.59
CA LEU A 36 -12.96 -10.85 -4.38
C LEU A 36 -13.08 -11.61 -3.07
N GLU A 37 -12.87 -12.93 -3.13
CA GLU A 37 -12.68 -13.75 -1.94
C GLU A 37 -11.20 -13.66 -1.53
N LEU A 38 -10.95 -13.34 -0.27
CA LEU A 38 -9.61 -13.19 0.28
C LEU A 38 -9.28 -14.42 1.16
N PRO A 39 -8.01 -14.85 1.20
CA PRO A 39 -7.63 -16.03 1.97
C PRO A 39 -7.86 -15.84 3.48
N GLU A 40 -8.58 -16.79 4.09
CA GLU A 40 -8.80 -16.85 5.53
C GLU A 40 -7.65 -17.54 6.27
N HIS A 41 -6.99 -18.50 5.64
CA HIS A 41 -5.85 -19.20 6.21
C HIS A 41 -4.55 -18.40 6.01
N ASN A 42 -3.81 -18.18 7.10
CA ASN A 42 -2.61 -17.34 7.13
C ASN A 42 -2.86 -15.94 6.52
N PRO A 43 -3.80 -15.15 7.08
CA PRO A 43 -4.15 -13.85 6.54
C PRO A 43 -2.96 -12.88 6.66
N PRO A 44 -2.85 -11.88 5.77
CA PRO A 44 -1.89 -10.80 5.95
C PRO A 44 -2.22 -9.96 7.19
N LEU A 45 -1.27 -9.11 7.61
CA LEU A 45 -1.48 -8.17 8.73
C LEU A 45 -2.61 -7.19 8.44
N ALA A 46 -2.71 -6.76 7.18
CA ALA A 46 -3.78 -5.92 6.68
C ALA A 46 -3.91 -6.06 5.17
N TRP A 47 -5.06 -5.66 4.65
CA TRP A 47 -5.29 -5.46 3.23
C TRP A 47 -5.27 -3.96 2.91
N TYR A 48 -4.74 -3.62 1.74
CA TYR A 48 -4.66 -2.25 1.26
C TYR A 48 -5.08 -2.15 -0.20
N LEU A 49 -6.16 -1.41 -0.43
CA LEU A 49 -6.72 -1.09 -1.74
C LEU A 49 -6.27 0.30 -2.16
N CYS A 50 -5.82 0.42 -3.41
CA CYS A 50 -5.43 1.69 -4.03
C CYS A 50 -5.97 1.78 -5.45
N ALA A 51 -6.71 2.85 -5.72
CA ALA A 51 -7.33 3.12 -7.00
C ALA A 51 -7.00 4.54 -7.47
N LEU A 52 -5.90 4.62 -8.19
CA LEU A 52 -5.46 5.82 -8.87
C LEU A 52 -6.28 5.99 -10.17
N PRO A 53 -6.99 7.13 -10.36
CA PRO A 53 -7.80 7.35 -11.55
C PRO A 53 -6.95 7.58 -12.80
N ASN A 54 -7.57 7.40 -13.97
CA ASN A 54 -7.00 7.71 -15.28
C ASN A 54 -7.83 8.84 -15.94
N PRO A 55 -7.24 10.00 -16.30
CA PRO A 55 -5.83 10.38 -16.16
C PRO A 55 -5.39 10.52 -14.70
N TRP A 56 -4.07 10.42 -14.47
CA TRP A 56 -3.47 10.46 -13.14
C TRP A 56 -3.78 11.76 -12.38
N LYS A 57 -4.59 11.65 -11.33
CA LYS A 57 -4.86 12.73 -10.38
C LYS A 57 -4.70 12.24 -8.95
N TRP A 58 -3.58 12.61 -8.32
CA TRP A 58 -3.19 12.14 -6.99
C TRP A 58 -4.20 12.51 -5.90
N SER A 59 -4.83 13.68 -6.00
CA SER A 59 -5.88 14.12 -5.06
C SER A 59 -7.14 13.27 -5.13
N GLU A 60 -7.30 12.47 -6.19
CA GLU A 60 -8.44 11.59 -6.42
C GLU A 60 -8.07 10.10 -6.26
N ASN A 61 -6.89 9.80 -5.72
CA ASN A 61 -6.44 8.43 -5.50
C ASN A 61 -7.17 7.82 -4.28
N SER A 62 -8.11 6.92 -4.53
CA SER A 62 -8.82 6.24 -3.45
C SER A 62 -7.93 5.23 -2.76
N HIS A 63 -7.90 5.31 -1.43
CA HIS A 63 -7.17 4.39 -0.57
C HIS A 63 -8.12 3.78 0.48
N LEU A 64 -7.97 2.50 0.75
CA LEU A 64 -8.69 1.83 1.84
C LEU A 64 -7.79 0.77 2.44
N ALA A 65 -7.49 0.91 3.73
CA ALA A 65 -6.88 -0.14 4.53
C ALA A 65 -7.98 -0.87 5.31
N PHE A 66 -7.87 -2.18 5.45
CA PHE A 66 -8.83 -2.99 6.22
C PHE A 66 -8.18 -4.26 6.76
N GLU A 67 -8.80 -4.84 7.79
CA GLU A 67 -8.37 -6.10 8.42
C GLU A 67 -9.54 -7.08 8.52
N GLY A 68 -9.20 -8.37 8.68
CA GLY A 68 -10.17 -9.39 9.01
C GLY A 68 -10.82 -9.12 10.36
N ALA A 69 -12.15 -9.21 10.39
CA ALA A 69 -12.97 -9.03 11.58
C ALA A 69 -14.22 -9.91 11.41
N PRO A 70 -14.17 -11.19 11.82
CA PRO A 70 -15.28 -12.13 11.65
C PRO A 70 -16.61 -11.56 12.19
N GLY A 71 -17.67 -11.65 11.39
CA GLY A 71 -18.99 -11.12 11.72
C GLY A 71 -19.15 -9.60 11.51
N ALA A 72 -18.08 -8.86 11.25
CA ALA A 72 -18.18 -7.45 10.91
C ALA A 72 -18.64 -7.26 9.46
N GLN A 73 -19.49 -6.27 9.25
CA GLN A 73 -19.88 -5.77 7.94
C GLN A 73 -19.62 -4.28 7.88
N TRP A 74 -19.10 -3.83 6.75
CA TRP A 74 -18.91 -2.41 6.50
C TRP A 74 -19.19 -2.09 5.04
N GLU A 75 -19.81 -0.94 4.82
CA GLU A 75 -20.08 -0.41 3.50
C GLU A 75 -19.83 1.08 3.47
N GLY A 76 -19.13 1.55 2.44
CA GLY A 76 -18.89 2.97 2.27
C GLY A 76 -17.88 3.30 1.18
N PRO A 77 -17.61 4.59 0.98
CA PRO A 77 -16.55 5.02 0.09
C PRO A 77 -15.18 4.67 0.69
N ALA A 78 -14.21 4.36 -0.16
CA ALA A 78 -12.79 4.48 0.20
C ALA A 78 -12.48 5.93 0.64
N LEU A 79 -11.28 6.17 1.19
CA LEU A 79 -10.88 7.50 1.70
C LEU A 79 -11.03 8.65 0.69
N VAL A 80 -11.11 8.35 -0.61
CA VAL A 80 -11.51 9.30 -1.65
C VAL A 80 -12.80 8.81 -2.32
N PRO A 81 -13.82 9.68 -2.49
CA PRO A 81 -15.04 9.39 -3.22
C PRO A 81 -14.80 8.86 -4.64
N GLY A 82 -15.64 7.92 -5.09
CA GLY A 82 -15.56 7.35 -6.44
C GLY A 82 -15.34 5.84 -6.48
N LEU A 83 -14.91 5.25 -5.36
CA LEU A 83 -14.85 3.81 -5.16
C LEU A 83 -15.69 3.41 -3.94
N HIS A 84 -16.80 2.73 -4.18
CA HIS A 84 -17.65 2.16 -3.15
C HIS A 84 -17.19 0.74 -2.84
N VAL A 85 -17.05 0.40 -1.57
CA VAL A 85 -16.55 -0.91 -1.13
C VAL A 85 -17.51 -1.47 -0.10
N ASN A 86 -17.85 -2.75 -0.25
CA ASN A 86 -18.52 -3.55 0.75
C ASN A 86 -17.51 -4.58 1.28
N LEU A 87 -17.37 -4.65 2.61
CA LEU A 87 -16.50 -5.57 3.33
C LEU A 87 -17.38 -6.51 4.16
N ASN A 88 -17.20 -7.81 3.96
CA ASN A 88 -17.81 -8.87 4.76
C ASN A 88 -16.72 -9.58 5.56
N ASN A 89 -16.98 -9.85 6.85
CA ASN A 89 -15.98 -10.38 7.79
C ASN A 89 -14.71 -9.54 7.88
N ALA A 90 -14.83 -8.23 7.65
CA ALA A 90 -13.73 -7.30 7.65
C ALA A 90 -14.19 -5.89 8.04
N ARG A 91 -13.26 -5.07 8.51
CA ARG A 91 -13.52 -3.67 8.88
C ARG A 91 -12.40 -2.75 8.41
N PRO A 92 -12.70 -1.48 8.12
CA PRO A 92 -11.68 -0.51 7.74
C PRO A 92 -10.71 -0.26 8.89
N ILE A 93 -9.44 -0.03 8.55
CA ILE A 93 -8.43 0.52 9.45
C ILE A 93 -8.37 2.03 9.21
N THR A 94 -8.60 2.79 10.27
CA THR A 94 -8.59 4.26 10.28
C THR A 94 -7.46 4.80 11.17
N GLY A 95 -7.30 6.12 11.22
CA GLY A 95 -6.33 6.76 12.12
C GLY A 95 -4.88 6.76 11.62
N TRP A 96 -4.64 6.44 10.34
CA TRP A 96 -3.33 6.50 9.70
C TRP A 96 -3.22 7.68 8.73
N GLY A 97 -2.02 8.24 8.61
CA GLY A 97 -1.77 9.41 7.77
C GLY A 97 -0.34 9.92 7.85
N GLU A 98 -0.11 11.17 7.49
CA GLU A 98 1.22 11.80 7.58
C GLU A 98 1.76 11.78 9.01
N HIS A 99 0.87 11.89 10.00
CA HIS A 99 1.21 11.79 11.43
C HIS A 99 1.72 10.40 11.84
N SER A 100 1.53 9.37 11.02
CA SER A 100 2.10 8.04 11.27
C SER A 100 3.61 8.00 11.02
N ILE A 101 4.19 8.97 10.31
CA ILE A 101 5.62 9.02 10.01
C ILE A 101 6.37 9.63 11.21
N PRO A 102 7.32 8.90 11.85
CA PRO A 102 8.08 9.41 12.99
C PRO A 102 8.83 10.70 12.67
N GLU A 103 8.88 11.65 13.61
CA GLU A 103 9.52 12.95 13.40
C GLU A 103 10.99 12.86 12.99
N HIS A 104 11.68 11.82 13.46
CA HIS A 104 13.10 11.58 13.19
C HIS A 104 13.37 10.80 11.89
N GLU A 105 12.35 10.33 11.16
CA GLU A 105 12.55 9.61 9.90
C GLU A 105 13.16 10.56 8.84
N PRO A 106 14.38 10.29 8.32
CA PRO A 106 15.07 11.21 7.42
C PRO A 106 14.27 11.56 6.16
N ARG A 107 13.47 10.62 5.65
CA ARG A 107 12.65 10.83 4.45
C ARG A 107 11.34 11.57 4.72
N ARG A 108 11.02 11.90 5.98
CA ARG A 108 9.80 12.66 6.34
C ARG A 108 9.73 14.02 5.66
N ASN A 109 10.87 14.67 5.41
CA ASN A 109 10.94 15.96 4.72
C ASN A 109 10.88 15.84 3.19
N SER A 110 11.04 14.63 2.64
CA SER A 110 10.86 14.39 1.21
C SER A 110 9.38 14.37 0.88
N VAL A 111 8.91 15.34 0.09
CA VAL A 111 7.49 15.42 -0.34
C VAL A 111 7.02 14.07 -0.92
N ARG A 112 7.86 13.44 -1.74
CA ARG A 112 7.58 12.13 -2.38
C ARG A 112 7.21 11.06 -1.37
N PHE A 113 7.96 10.98 -0.27
CA PHE A 113 7.74 10.01 0.78
C PHE A 113 6.62 10.49 1.70
N ARG A 114 6.72 11.71 2.22
CA ARG A 114 5.76 12.34 3.14
C ARG A 114 4.31 12.21 2.68
N THR A 115 4.02 12.48 1.41
CA THR A 115 2.64 12.45 0.88
C THR A 115 2.20 11.08 0.36
N CYS A 116 3.08 10.08 0.41
CA CYS A 116 2.75 8.75 -0.08
C CYS A 116 1.84 8.02 0.92
N ARG A 117 0.54 7.88 0.61
CA ARG A 117 -0.44 7.19 1.47
C ARG A 117 -0.06 5.74 1.77
N ASN A 118 0.58 5.04 0.85
CA ASN A 118 1.08 3.69 1.10
C ASN A 118 2.18 3.69 2.17
N TRP A 119 3.11 4.65 2.10
CA TRP A 119 4.21 4.75 3.04
C TRP A 119 3.75 5.22 4.42
N GLN A 120 2.80 6.16 4.46
CA GLN A 120 2.08 6.55 5.68
C GLN A 120 1.44 5.34 6.36
N PHE A 121 0.76 4.48 5.58
CA PHE A 121 0.17 3.26 6.12
C PHE A 121 1.22 2.21 6.53
N ALA A 122 2.32 2.08 5.79
CA ALA A 122 3.43 1.18 6.16
C ALA A 122 4.05 1.58 7.51
N TRP A 123 4.23 2.89 7.76
CA TRP A 123 4.66 3.38 9.06
C TRP A 123 3.64 3.09 10.17
N TRP A 124 2.34 3.30 9.90
CA TRP A 124 1.29 2.92 10.85
C TRP A 124 1.35 1.42 11.19
N LEU A 125 1.54 0.55 10.19
CA LEU A 125 1.69 -0.88 10.40
C LEU A 125 2.94 -1.22 11.24
N ARG A 126 4.06 -0.53 11.00
CA ARG A 126 5.27 -0.70 11.84
C ARG A 126 4.97 -0.34 13.29
N THR A 127 4.37 0.82 13.54
CA THR A 127 4.18 1.34 14.91
C THR A 127 3.07 0.63 15.68
N GLU A 128 1.93 0.37 15.04
CA GLU A 128 0.71 -0.12 15.71
C GLU A 128 0.55 -1.64 15.65
N ARG A 129 1.22 -2.30 14.69
CA ARG A 129 1.09 -3.74 14.43
C ARG A 129 2.42 -4.49 14.46
N ASP A 130 3.51 -3.82 14.80
CA ASP A 130 4.87 -4.39 14.81
C ASP A 130 5.21 -5.10 13.49
N ALA A 131 4.81 -4.49 12.37
CA ALA A 131 4.97 -5.13 11.06
C ALA A 131 6.46 -5.36 10.75
N PRO A 132 6.87 -6.61 10.45
CA PRO A 132 8.27 -6.95 10.25
C PRO A 132 8.85 -6.27 9.01
N ASP A 133 10.17 -6.06 9.03
CA ASP A 133 10.90 -5.61 7.86
C ASP A 133 10.81 -6.65 6.73
N ALA A 134 10.61 -6.17 5.51
CA ALA A 134 10.71 -7.02 4.35
C ALA A 134 12.17 -7.49 4.19
N PRO A 135 12.41 -8.74 3.76
CA PRO A 135 13.74 -9.14 3.34
C PRO A 135 14.24 -8.18 2.24
N PRO A 136 15.54 -7.87 2.20
CA PRO A 136 16.09 -6.97 1.20
C PRO A 136 15.70 -7.45 -0.20
N GLU A 137 15.18 -6.54 -1.01
CA GLU A 137 14.79 -6.86 -2.38
C GLU A 137 16.02 -7.37 -3.13
N TYR A 138 15.89 -8.50 -3.82
CA TYR A 138 16.99 -9.00 -4.65
C TYR A 138 17.31 -7.97 -5.72
N VAL A 139 18.48 -7.33 -5.58
CA VAL A 139 19.07 -6.51 -6.63
C VAL A 139 19.93 -7.46 -7.47
N PRO A 140 19.56 -7.74 -8.73
CA PRO A 140 20.44 -8.51 -9.61
C PRO A 140 21.81 -7.82 -9.66
N PRO A 141 22.92 -8.56 -9.60
CA PRO A 141 24.24 -7.94 -9.71
C PRO A 141 24.30 -7.14 -11.01
N THR A 142 24.66 -5.86 -10.91
CA THR A 142 24.96 -5.02 -12.06
C THR A 142 26.01 -5.75 -12.90
N ARG A 143 25.67 -6.08 -14.15
CA ARG A 143 26.64 -6.61 -15.10
C ARG A 143 27.73 -5.53 -15.26
N PRO A 144 29.03 -5.88 -15.13
CA PRO A 144 30.09 -4.94 -15.44
C PRO A 144 29.90 -4.44 -16.88
N GLY A 145 29.64 -3.14 -17.07
CA GLY A 145 29.52 -2.50 -18.39
C GLY A 145 28.22 -1.75 -18.69
N GLU A 146 27.16 -1.86 -17.88
CA GLU A 146 25.92 -1.09 -18.05
C GLU A 146 25.87 0.07 -17.04
N GLY A 147 26.68 1.12 -17.25
CA GLY A 147 26.73 2.26 -16.33
C GLY A 147 27.50 3.50 -16.78
N GLU A 148 28.28 3.44 -17.86
CA GLU A 148 28.90 4.64 -18.44
C GLU A 148 28.13 5.09 -19.69
N GLN A 149 26.93 5.66 -19.50
CA GLN A 149 26.45 6.68 -20.44
C GLN A 149 27.04 8.02 -20.02
N MET A 150 28.24 8.24 -20.57
CA MET A 150 28.84 9.52 -20.95
C MET A 150 27.89 10.72 -20.85
N SER A 151 28.05 11.50 -19.79
CA SER A 151 27.72 12.92 -19.82
C SER A 151 28.81 13.63 -20.61
N LEU A 152 28.64 13.73 -21.93
CA LEU A 152 29.38 14.67 -22.75
C LEU A 152 28.44 15.77 -23.22
N LEU A 153 28.87 16.99 -22.89
CA LEU A 153 28.41 18.32 -23.29
C LEU A 153 27.29 18.92 -22.43
#